data_AF-A0A094DUH2-F1
#
_entry.id   AF-A0A094DUH2-F1
#
_cell.length_a   1.000
_cell.length_b   1.000
_cell.length_c   1.000
_cell.angle_alpha   90.00
_cell.angle_beta   90.00
_cell.angle_gamma   90.00
#
_symmetry.space_group_name_H-M   'P 1'
#
loop_
_entity.id
_entity.type
_entity.pdbx_description
1 polymer ?
#
loop_
_entity_poly.entity_id
_entity_poly.type
_entity_poly.pdbx_seq_one_letter_code
_entity_poly.pdbx_strand_id
1 'polypeptide(L)'
;MKSLILLPALASLATAHYDLVFPEWRGDSFADDASQWIYPCANVTQEKSNRTLWPLDGGSVNIHMHHPWTYYAINLGIGTVEPALTVALTPELRNTTGNGTLCIPKLSIPAGLAKEGDNATLQVVTFDNMGAALYNCADITFSSKAVNPTDCKTEGVKEVIVGAEAANSTCADNADATGGAPTPTQSTGAASSVFGEGRVAGVLGAAAVVGLAMLV
;
A
#
# COMPACT_ATOMS: atom_id res chain seq x y z
N MET A 1 21.18 26.70 -39.31
CA MET A 1 21.65 25.70 -38.34
C MET A 1 20.80 25.88 -37.09
N LYS A 2 19.66 25.18 -36.98
CA LYS A 2 19.50 23.98 -36.14
C LYS A 2 20.19 24.14 -34.78
N SER A 3 19.39 24.46 -33.77
CA SER A 3 19.58 23.97 -32.39
C SER A 3 18.23 23.99 -31.68
N LEU A 4 17.47 22.91 -31.85
CA LEU A 4 16.53 22.44 -30.84
C LEU A 4 17.37 21.98 -29.65
N ILE A 5 17.24 22.66 -28.51
CA ILE A 5 17.93 22.30 -27.28
C ILE A 5 16.88 22.20 -26.16
N LEU A 6 16.91 21.03 -25.51
CA LEU A 6 16.34 20.64 -24.22
C LEU A 6 14.84 20.30 -24.12
N LEU A 7 14.50 19.06 -24.48
CA LEU A 7 13.60 18.24 -23.65
C LEU A 7 14.23 16.84 -23.45
N PRO A 8 14.82 16.58 -22.27
CA PRO A 8 14.75 15.24 -21.70
C PRO A 8 14.24 15.37 -20.26
N ALA A 9 12.96 15.67 -20.11
CA ALA A 9 12.27 15.62 -18.81
C ALA A 9 11.26 14.46 -18.75
N LEU A 10 11.45 13.41 -19.55
CA LEU A 10 10.76 12.12 -19.38
C LEU A 10 11.60 11.16 -18.55
N ALA A 11 12.21 11.66 -17.47
CA ALA A 11 12.96 10.83 -16.55
C ALA A 11 11.99 9.87 -15.84
N SER A 12 12.09 8.59 -16.22
CA SER A 12 11.67 7.39 -15.50
C SER A 12 10.52 7.57 -14.50
N LEU A 13 9.29 7.37 -14.96
CA LEU A 13 8.23 6.88 -14.09
C LEU A 13 8.61 5.44 -13.71
N ALA A 14 9.41 5.28 -12.66
CA ALA A 14 9.62 3.97 -12.06
C ALA A 14 8.25 3.52 -11.53
N THR A 15 7.66 2.56 -12.23
CA THR A 15 6.37 2.00 -11.86
C THR A 15 6.54 1.20 -10.58
N ALA A 16 5.96 1.67 -9.47
CA ALA A 16 6.00 0.98 -8.18
C ALA A 16 4.93 -0.12 -8.05
N HIS A 17 4.27 -0.46 -9.16
CA HIS A 17 3.15 -1.37 -9.18
C HIS A 17 3.58 -2.80 -8.82
N TYR A 18 2.60 -3.60 -8.43
CA TYR A 18 2.75 -5.01 -8.10
C TYR A 18 1.48 -5.76 -8.50
N ASP A 19 1.55 -7.07 -8.57
CA ASP A 19 0.38 -7.93 -8.75
C ASP A 19 0.39 -9.04 -7.68
N LEU A 20 -0.81 -9.45 -7.24
CA LEU A 20 -0.93 -10.62 -6.37
C LEU A 20 -1.11 -11.87 -7.24
N VAL A 21 -0.13 -12.75 -7.15
CA VAL A 21 -0.12 -14.03 -7.85
C VAL A 21 -0.92 -15.06 -7.07
N PHE A 22 -0.77 -15.09 -5.74
CA PHE A 22 -1.54 -15.97 -4.87
C PHE A 22 -1.81 -15.31 -3.51
N PRO A 23 -3.03 -15.39 -2.97
CA PRO A 23 -4.27 -15.58 -3.72
C PRO A 23 -4.35 -14.61 -4.89
N GLU A 24 -4.96 -15.04 -6.00
CA GLU A 24 -5.05 -14.21 -7.20
C GLU A 24 -5.76 -12.90 -6.85
N TRP A 25 -5.22 -11.76 -7.33
CA TRP A 25 -5.87 -10.48 -7.15
C TRP A 25 -7.30 -10.48 -7.72
N ARG A 26 -8.17 -9.63 -7.17
CA ARG A 26 -9.59 -9.51 -7.52
C ARG A 26 -9.80 -9.23 -9.01
N GLY A 27 -8.85 -8.57 -9.65
CA GLY A 27 -8.85 -8.26 -11.06
C GLY A 27 -7.67 -7.38 -11.43
N ASP A 28 -7.54 -7.15 -12.74
CA ASP A 28 -6.46 -6.36 -13.31
C ASP A 28 -6.58 -4.88 -12.93
N SER A 29 -5.68 -4.41 -12.08
CA SER A 29 -5.63 -3.01 -11.66
C SER A 29 -4.95 -2.06 -12.65
N PHE A 30 -4.60 -2.56 -13.84
CA PHE A 30 -4.13 -1.78 -14.98
C PHE A 30 -5.20 -1.59 -16.07
N ALA A 31 -6.42 -2.10 -15.87
CA ALA A 31 -7.55 -1.87 -16.77
C ALA A 31 -7.98 -0.39 -16.82
N ASP A 32 -8.68 0.02 -17.87
CA ASP A 32 -8.98 1.45 -18.16
C ASP A 32 -9.68 2.22 -17.02
N ASP A 33 -10.50 1.54 -16.22
CA ASP A 33 -11.22 2.10 -15.06
C ASP A 33 -10.60 1.73 -13.71
N ALA A 34 -9.51 0.96 -13.72
CA ALA A 34 -8.81 0.52 -12.52
C ALA A 34 -7.47 1.25 -12.35
N SER A 35 -7.04 1.42 -11.11
CA SER A 35 -5.75 2.02 -10.81
C SER A 35 -5.35 1.73 -9.38
N GLN A 36 -4.14 1.21 -9.18
CA GLN A 36 -3.61 0.90 -7.85
C GLN A 36 -3.54 2.12 -6.92
N TRP A 37 -3.60 3.33 -7.45
CA TRP A 37 -3.68 4.57 -6.66
C TRP A 37 -5.04 4.77 -5.97
N ILE A 38 -6.07 4.00 -6.36
CA ILE A 38 -7.43 4.14 -5.85
C ILE A 38 -7.64 3.17 -4.68
N TYR A 39 -7.80 3.74 -3.49
CA TYR A 39 -8.20 2.99 -2.30
C TYR A 39 -9.64 2.45 -2.42
N PRO A 40 -9.97 1.26 -1.87
CA PRO A 40 -9.09 0.31 -1.18
C PRO A 40 -8.51 -0.80 -2.05
N CYS A 41 -9.05 -1.01 -3.25
CA CYS A 41 -8.78 -2.20 -4.07
C CYS A 41 -8.67 -1.84 -5.55
N ALA A 42 -8.01 -0.72 -5.86
CA ALA A 42 -7.75 -0.25 -7.21
C ALA A 42 -8.97 0.06 -8.09
N ASN A 43 -10.11 0.42 -7.48
CA ASN A 43 -11.41 0.52 -8.17
C ASN A 43 -11.91 -0.80 -8.80
N VAL A 44 -11.32 -1.95 -8.43
CA VAL A 44 -11.78 -3.26 -8.88
C VAL A 44 -12.90 -3.76 -7.96
N THR A 45 -14.09 -3.96 -8.54
CA THR A 45 -15.30 -4.35 -7.82
C THR A 45 -15.37 -5.85 -7.51
N GLN A 46 -16.01 -6.23 -6.40
CA GLN A 46 -16.22 -7.65 -6.04
C GLN A 46 -17.30 -8.38 -6.85
N GLU A 47 -17.98 -7.73 -7.80
CA GLU A 47 -19.15 -8.29 -8.50
C GLU A 47 -18.85 -9.58 -9.28
N LYS A 48 -17.60 -9.75 -9.74
CA LYS A 48 -17.13 -10.93 -10.48
C LYS A 48 -15.97 -11.64 -9.78
N SER A 49 -15.88 -11.48 -8.47
CA SER A 49 -14.74 -11.99 -7.71
C SER A 49 -14.67 -13.52 -7.72
N ASN A 50 -13.54 -14.04 -8.22
CA ASN A 50 -13.18 -15.45 -8.10
C ASN A 50 -12.43 -15.66 -6.78
N ARG A 51 -13.14 -16.18 -5.77
CA ARG A 51 -12.56 -16.38 -4.43
C ARG A 51 -11.62 -17.57 -4.39
N THR A 52 -10.39 -17.34 -3.97
CA THR A 52 -9.41 -18.41 -3.72
C THR A 52 -9.71 -19.11 -2.40
N LEU A 53 -9.68 -20.44 -2.36
CA LEU A 53 -9.74 -21.15 -1.08
C LEU A 53 -8.45 -20.91 -0.30
N TRP A 54 -8.56 -20.45 0.95
CA TRP A 54 -7.42 -20.09 1.78
C TRP A 54 -7.51 -20.71 3.19
N PRO A 55 -6.39 -21.17 3.80
CA PRO A 55 -6.43 -21.95 5.03
C PRO A 55 -6.98 -21.18 6.24
N LEU A 56 -7.64 -21.91 7.15
CA LEU A 56 -8.29 -21.37 8.35
C LEU A 56 -7.34 -20.69 9.35
N ASP A 57 -6.06 -21.05 9.34
CA ASP A 57 -5.05 -20.53 10.26
C ASP A 57 -3.98 -19.67 9.57
N GLY A 58 -4.22 -19.32 8.30
CA GLY A 58 -3.28 -18.59 7.47
C GLY A 58 -2.67 -19.43 6.36
N GLY A 59 -2.54 -18.84 5.18
CA GLY A 59 -1.99 -19.47 3.99
C GLY A 59 -0.83 -18.69 3.38
N SER A 60 -0.36 -19.20 2.26
CA SER A 60 0.69 -18.53 1.51
C SER A 60 0.18 -17.27 0.83
N VAL A 61 1.08 -16.31 0.62
CA VAL A 61 0.85 -15.12 -0.20
C VAL A 61 2.06 -14.92 -1.13
N ASN A 62 1.81 -14.83 -2.44
CA ASN A 62 2.80 -14.55 -3.47
C ASN A 62 2.48 -13.21 -4.13
N ILE A 63 3.47 -12.32 -4.16
CA ILE A 63 3.35 -10.98 -4.71
C ILE A 63 4.49 -10.76 -5.69
N HIS A 64 4.18 -10.35 -6.91
CA HIS A 64 5.20 -9.94 -7.86
C HIS A 64 5.53 -8.46 -7.66
N MET A 65 6.73 -8.18 -7.17
CA MET A 65 7.23 -6.84 -6.88
C MET A 65 8.00 -6.29 -8.08
N HIS A 66 7.49 -5.23 -8.71
CA HIS A 66 8.17 -4.60 -9.85
C HIS A 66 9.08 -3.44 -9.47
N HIS A 67 8.92 -2.89 -8.26
CA HIS A 67 9.76 -1.78 -7.78
C HIS A 67 11.04 -2.27 -7.11
N PRO A 68 12.22 -1.65 -7.35
CA PRO A 68 13.48 -2.04 -6.71
C PRO A 68 13.49 -1.94 -5.18
N TRP A 69 12.54 -1.22 -4.59
CA TRP A 69 12.45 -0.99 -3.14
C TRP A 69 11.02 -0.60 -2.74
N THR A 70 10.37 -1.26 -1.79
CA THR A 70 9.05 -0.81 -1.32
C THR A 70 8.79 -1.26 0.12
N TYR A 71 8.03 -0.47 0.88
CA TYR A 71 7.36 -1.03 2.05
C TYR A 71 6.09 -1.76 1.61
N TYR A 72 5.63 -2.69 2.43
CA TYR A 72 4.32 -3.30 2.24
C TYR A 72 3.64 -3.66 3.55
N ALA A 73 2.31 -3.73 3.51
CA ALA A 73 1.46 -4.21 4.57
C ALA A 73 0.32 -5.05 4.01
N ILE A 74 -0.16 -6.03 4.78
CA ILE A 74 -1.28 -6.89 4.42
C ILE A 74 -2.36 -6.77 5.50
N ASN A 75 -3.57 -6.40 5.07
CA ASN A 75 -4.75 -6.28 5.91
C ASN A 75 -5.80 -7.33 5.50
N LEU A 76 -6.69 -7.65 6.42
CA LEU A 76 -7.77 -8.61 6.23
C LEU A 76 -9.10 -8.00 6.68
N GLY A 77 -10.14 -8.22 5.88
CA GLY A 77 -11.53 -7.94 6.23
C GLY A 77 -12.40 -9.17 5.99
N ILE A 78 -13.20 -9.56 6.99
CA ILE A 78 -14.16 -10.68 6.87
C ILE A 78 -15.50 -10.15 6.37
N GLY A 79 -15.98 -10.73 5.29
CA GLY A 79 -17.26 -10.42 4.66
C GLY A 79 -17.25 -10.73 3.16
N THR A 80 -18.44 -10.65 2.55
CA THR A 80 -18.65 -11.08 1.16
C THR A 80 -18.63 -9.95 0.14
N VAL A 81 -18.91 -8.71 0.55
CA VAL A 81 -18.95 -7.56 -0.36
C VAL A 81 -18.28 -6.39 0.34
N GLU A 82 -17.11 -6.01 -0.17
CA GLU A 82 -16.28 -4.89 0.30
C GLU A 82 -16.22 -4.76 1.83
N PRO A 83 -15.74 -5.82 2.54
CA PRO A 83 -15.70 -5.79 3.98
C PRO A 83 -14.73 -4.72 4.49
N ALA A 84 -14.99 -4.24 5.71
CA ALA A 84 -14.04 -3.39 6.41
C ALA A 84 -12.72 -4.15 6.68
N LEU A 85 -11.60 -3.56 6.31
CA LEU A 85 -10.25 -4.13 6.45
C LEU A 85 -9.68 -3.81 7.83
N THR A 86 -10.12 -4.54 8.84
CA THR A 86 -9.88 -4.20 10.26
C THR A 86 -8.73 -4.95 10.91
N VAL A 87 -8.18 -5.97 10.25
CA VAL A 87 -7.14 -6.85 10.83
C VAL A 87 -5.83 -6.65 10.09
N ALA A 88 -4.80 -6.09 10.75
CA ALA A 88 -3.45 -6.02 10.21
C ALA A 88 -2.74 -7.37 10.39
N LEU A 89 -2.42 -8.06 9.29
CA LEU A 89 -1.73 -9.35 9.29
C LEU A 89 -0.21 -9.19 9.30
N THR A 90 0.29 -8.03 8.88
CA THR A 90 1.70 -7.63 9.02
C THR A 90 1.77 -6.35 9.84
N PRO A 91 1.58 -6.42 11.18
CA PRO A 91 1.58 -5.23 12.03
C PRO A 91 2.97 -4.59 12.12
N GLU A 92 4.04 -5.34 11.84
CA GLU A 92 5.37 -4.76 11.67
C GLU A 92 5.52 -4.14 10.28
N LEU A 93 6.28 -3.04 10.18
CA LEU A 93 6.64 -2.47 8.89
C LEU A 93 7.62 -3.41 8.18
N ARG A 94 7.26 -3.83 6.96
CA ARG A 94 8.06 -4.74 6.14
C ARG A 94 8.58 -4.03 4.91
N ASN A 95 9.83 -4.29 4.55
CA ASN A 95 10.48 -3.72 3.40
C ASN A 95 10.95 -4.82 2.45
N THR A 96 10.76 -4.60 1.16
CA THR A 96 11.31 -5.43 0.10
C THR A 96 12.29 -4.64 -0.74
N THR A 97 13.36 -5.29 -1.18
CA THR A 97 14.31 -4.76 -2.17
C THR A 97 14.50 -5.75 -3.31
N GLY A 98 14.78 -5.24 -4.50
CA GLY A 98 14.86 -6.02 -5.73
C GLY A 98 13.52 -6.12 -6.48
N ASN A 99 13.58 -6.72 -7.67
CA ASN A 99 12.42 -6.98 -8.53
C ASN A 99 12.29 -8.49 -8.71
N GLY A 100 11.08 -9.02 -8.49
CA GLY A 100 10.80 -10.44 -8.60
C GLY A 100 9.61 -10.85 -7.73
N THR A 101 9.61 -12.09 -7.26
CA THR A 101 8.50 -12.64 -6.46
C THR A 101 8.86 -12.63 -4.97
N LEU A 102 8.01 -12.00 -4.16
CA LEU A 102 7.96 -12.20 -2.72
C LEU A 102 6.98 -13.34 -2.42
N CYS A 103 7.43 -14.36 -1.71
CA CYS A 103 6.56 -15.39 -1.12
C CYS A 103 6.59 -15.27 0.40
N ILE A 104 5.41 -15.21 0.99
CA ILE A 104 5.17 -15.42 2.42
C ILE A 104 4.57 -16.82 2.54
N PRO A 105 5.33 -17.86 2.95
CA PRO A 105 4.84 -19.25 2.93
C PRO A 105 3.62 -19.47 3.82
N LYS A 106 3.53 -18.71 4.91
CA LYS A 106 2.40 -18.72 5.83
C LYS A 106 2.19 -17.34 6.45
N LEU A 107 1.22 -16.61 5.94
CA LEU A 107 0.69 -15.40 6.56
C LEU A 107 -0.36 -15.82 7.60
N SER A 108 0.07 -15.96 8.85
CA SER A 108 -0.78 -16.39 9.96
C SER A 108 -1.89 -15.38 10.24
N ILE A 109 -3.06 -15.88 10.67
CA ILE A 109 -4.15 -15.05 11.20
C ILE A 109 -4.41 -15.36 12.67
N PRO A 110 -5.03 -14.45 13.45
CA PRO A 110 -5.42 -14.72 14.83
C PRO A 110 -6.31 -15.95 14.96
N ALA A 111 -6.04 -16.79 15.97
CA ALA A 111 -6.79 -18.01 16.20
C ALA A 111 -8.28 -17.72 16.47
N GLY A 112 -9.17 -18.49 15.83
CA GLY A 112 -10.62 -18.34 15.98
C GLY A 112 -11.22 -17.13 15.26
N LEU A 113 -10.41 -16.36 14.52
CA LEU A 113 -10.89 -15.22 13.73
C LEU A 113 -11.78 -15.67 12.57
N ALA A 114 -11.38 -16.73 11.85
CA ALA A 114 -12.08 -17.24 10.68
C ALA A 114 -12.73 -18.61 10.93
N LYS A 115 -13.81 -18.87 10.20
CA LYS A 115 -14.54 -20.15 10.18
C LYS A 115 -14.60 -20.72 8.77
N GLU A 116 -14.85 -22.02 8.67
CA GLU A 116 -15.06 -22.68 7.37
C GLU A 116 -16.20 -22.00 6.60
N GLY A 117 -15.91 -21.60 5.36
CA GLY A 117 -16.84 -20.92 4.46
C GLY A 117 -16.90 -19.41 4.64
N ASP A 118 -16.20 -18.81 5.61
CA ASP A 118 -16.16 -17.36 5.73
C ASP A 118 -15.50 -16.75 4.49
N ASN A 119 -16.20 -15.81 3.87
CA ASN A 119 -15.64 -14.98 2.82
C ASN A 119 -14.82 -13.84 3.44
N ALA A 120 -13.70 -13.50 2.81
CA ALA A 120 -12.88 -12.40 3.23
C ALA A 120 -12.14 -11.74 2.06
N THR A 121 -11.52 -10.61 2.34
CA THR A 121 -10.66 -9.87 1.42
C THR A 121 -9.32 -9.63 2.10
N LEU A 122 -8.24 -10.04 1.43
CA LEU A 122 -6.88 -9.61 1.73
C LEU A 122 -6.60 -8.34 0.93
N GLN A 123 -6.22 -7.26 1.60
CA GLN A 123 -5.68 -6.07 0.96
C GLN A 123 -4.18 -6.09 1.12
N VAL A 124 -3.45 -6.01 0.02
CA VAL A 124 -2.03 -5.65 0.04
C VAL A 124 -1.94 -4.15 -0.19
N VAL A 125 -1.05 -3.51 0.55
CA VAL A 125 -0.71 -2.10 0.39
C VAL A 125 0.79 -2.01 0.24
N THR A 126 1.28 -1.34 -0.79
CA THR A 126 2.70 -1.01 -0.91
C THR A 126 2.89 0.49 -0.74
N PHE A 127 4.06 0.90 -0.23
CA PHE A 127 4.41 2.30 -0.02
C PHE A 127 5.79 2.61 -0.59
N ASP A 128 5.90 3.70 -1.32
CA ASP A 128 7.18 4.21 -1.78
C ASP A 128 7.95 4.97 -0.68
N ASN A 129 9.14 5.47 -1.02
CA ASN A 129 10.00 6.20 -0.09
C ASN A 129 9.48 7.61 0.24
N MET A 130 8.45 8.07 -0.47
CA MET A 130 7.76 9.34 -0.25
C MET A 130 6.42 9.16 0.47
N GLY A 131 6.02 7.92 0.77
CA GLY A 131 4.78 7.57 1.47
C GLY A 131 3.56 7.45 0.57
N ALA A 132 3.73 7.47 -0.75
CA ALA A 132 2.65 7.23 -1.69
C ALA A 132 2.26 5.75 -1.67
N ALA A 133 0.96 5.45 -1.70
CA ALA A 133 0.44 4.10 -1.48
C ALA A 133 -0.25 3.51 -2.71
N LEU A 134 -0.03 2.22 -2.94
CA LEU A 134 -0.68 1.44 -3.99
C LEU A 134 -1.45 0.27 -3.37
N TYR A 135 -2.61 -0.02 -3.95
CA TYR A 135 -3.60 -0.93 -3.39
C TYR A 135 -3.96 -2.02 -4.40
N ASN A 136 -4.01 -3.25 -3.94
CA ASN A 136 -4.65 -4.36 -4.62
C ASN A 136 -5.28 -5.25 -3.57
N CYS A 137 -6.32 -5.98 -3.98
CA CYS A 137 -7.01 -6.91 -3.10
C CYS A 137 -7.08 -8.28 -3.75
N ALA A 138 -7.10 -9.31 -2.93
CA ALA A 138 -7.47 -10.66 -3.32
C ALA A 138 -8.61 -11.13 -2.43
N ASP A 139 -9.60 -11.76 -3.04
CA ASP A 139 -10.74 -12.27 -2.30
C ASP A 139 -10.59 -13.77 -2.06
N ILE A 140 -10.91 -14.17 -0.84
CA ILE A 140 -10.72 -15.53 -0.38
C ILE A 140 -11.99 -16.09 0.24
N THR A 141 -12.03 -17.41 0.33
CA THR A 141 -12.96 -18.15 1.18
C THR A 141 -12.16 -19.07 2.07
N PHE A 142 -12.34 -18.93 3.38
CA PHE A 142 -11.65 -19.75 4.37
C PHE A 142 -12.09 -21.20 4.27
N SER A 143 -11.13 -22.12 4.11
CA SER A 143 -11.45 -23.55 4.00
C SER A 143 -10.32 -24.45 4.45
N SER A 144 -10.68 -25.53 5.14
CA SER A 144 -9.84 -26.68 5.44
C SER A 144 -9.39 -27.48 4.20
N LYS A 145 -10.03 -27.23 3.05
CA LYS A 145 -9.65 -27.82 1.76
C LYS A 145 -8.70 -26.94 0.94
N ALA A 146 -8.29 -25.79 1.48
CA ALA A 146 -7.36 -24.90 0.80
C ALA A 146 -6.02 -25.59 0.52
N VAL A 147 -5.46 -25.33 -0.66
CA VAL A 147 -4.17 -25.86 -1.09
C VAL A 147 -3.27 -24.67 -1.40
N ASN A 148 -2.18 -24.54 -0.65
CA ASN A 148 -1.15 -23.54 -0.94
C ASN A 148 -0.38 -23.96 -2.21
N PRO A 149 0.16 -23.01 -2.99
CA PRO A 149 1.07 -23.30 -4.10
C PRO A 149 2.27 -24.08 -3.59
N THR A 150 2.65 -25.13 -4.33
CA THR A 150 3.81 -25.98 -4.00
C THR A 150 5.15 -25.26 -4.18
N ASP A 151 5.15 -24.14 -4.89
CA ASP A 151 6.30 -23.37 -5.35
C ASP A 151 6.32 -21.95 -4.79
N CYS A 152 5.69 -21.71 -3.62
CA CYS A 152 5.87 -20.46 -2.89
C CYS A 152 7.35 -20.26 -2.55
N LYS A 153 8.04 -19.43 -3.35
CA LYS A 153 9.47 -19.16 -3.23
C LYS A 153 9.74 -17.69 -3.51
N THR A 154 10.55 -17.09 -2.64
CA THR A 154 11.04 -15.72 -2.84
C THR A 154 12.22 -15.76 -3.83
N GLU A 155 12.11 -15.01 -4.93
CA GLU A 155 13.12 -14.94 -5.99
C GLU A 155 13.26 -13.49 -6.47
N GLY A 156 14.49 -13.00 -6.62
CA GLY A 156 14.75 -11.63 -7.07
C GLY A 156 14.44 -10.53 -6.04
N VAL A 157 13.75 -10.87 -4.95
CA VAL A 157 13.37 -9.98 -3.85
C VAL A 157 14.06 -10.39 -2.56
N LYS A 158 14.41 -9.42 -1.71
CA LYS A 158 14.78 -9.62 -0.31
C LYS A 158 13.80 -8.88 0.58
N GLU A 159 13.30 -9.56 1.60
CA GLU A 159 12.41 -8.99 2.61
C GLU A 159 13.15 -8.78 3.93
N VAL A 160 12.88 -7.66 4.61
CA VAL A 160 13.28 -7.42 5.99
C VAL A 160 12.12 -6.83 6.80
N ILE A 161 12.07 -7.16 8.09
CA ILE A 161 11.22 -6.46 9.06
C ILE A 161 11.99 -5.25 9.55
N VAL A 162 11.46 -4.05 9.32
CA VAL A 162 12.15 -2.81 9.65
C VAL A 162 12.27 -2.69 11.17
N GLY A 163 13.50 -2.50 11.66
CA GLY A 163 13.79 -2.35 13.08
C GLY A 163 14.00 -3.67 13.82
N ALA A 164 13.89 -4.83 13.16
CA ALA A 164 14.25 -6.11 13.76
C ALA A 164 15.76 -6.18 14.09
N GLU A 165 16.62 -5.47 13.34
CA GLU A 165 18.05 -5.38 13.64
C GLU A 165 18.36 -4.59 14.94
N ALA A 166 17.48 -3.68 15.35
CA ALA A 166 17.61 -2.93 16.61
C ALA A 166 17.29 -3.80 17.84
N ALA A 167 16.60 -4.94 17.68
CA ALA A 167 16.35 -5.86 18.79
C ALA A 167 17.59 -6.70 19.16
N ASN A 168 18.52 -6.91 18.23
CA ASN A 168 19.80 -7.60 18.47
C ASN A 168 20.98 -6.64 18.69
N SER A 169 20.75 -5.33 18.55
CA SER A 169 21.71 -4.30 18.89
C SER A 169 21.25 -3.69 20.20
N THR A 170 21.89 -4.05 21.32
CA THR A 170 21.75 -3.23 22.54
C THR A 170 22.09 -1.80 22.14
N CYS A 171 21.10 -0.91 22.15
CA CYS A 171 21.35 0.52 22.16
C CYS A 171 22.14 0.77 23.45
N ALA A 172 23.47 0.76 23.36
CA ALA A 172 24.32 1.32 24.38
C ALA A 172 24.19 2.83 24.22
N ASP A 173 23.05 3.37 24.63
CA ASP A 173 22.88 4.79 24.79
C ASP A 173 23.79 5.19 25.95
N ASN A 174 25.02 5.59 25.62
CA ASN A 174 25.68 6.59 26.42
C ASN A 174 24.75 7.79 26.35
N ALA A 175 24.05 8.07 27.45
CA ALA A 175 23.25 9.28 27.60
C ALA A 175 24.12 10.48 27.25
N ASP A 176 23.98 10.98 26.03
CA ASP A 176 24.63 12.20 25.59
C ASP A 176 23.99 13.35 26.36
N ALA A 177 24.81 14.00 27.18
CA ALA A 177 24.42 15.11 28.01
C ALA A 177 24.28 16.37 27.16
N THR A 178 23.24 16.44 26.32
CA THR A 178 22.84 17.70 25.68
C THR A 178 21.61 18.25 26.39
N GLY A 179 21.83 19.37 27.09
CA GLY A 179 20.85 20.05 27.93
C GLY A 179 19.53 20.34 27.21
N GLY A 180 18.43 20.15 27.95
CA GLY A 180 17.07 20.32 27.46
C GLY A 180 16.84 21.69 26.85
N ALA A 181 16.35 21.70 25.60
CA ALA A 181 15.76 22.89 25.00
C ALA A 181 14.44 23.25 25.72
N PRO A 182 14.14 24.54 25.92
CA PRO A 182 12.94 24.95 26.63
C PRO A 182 11.66 24.66 25.82
N THR A 183 10.64 24.21 26.55
CA THR A 183 9.28 23.92 26.08
C THR A 183 8.64 25.13 25.38
N PRO A 184 8.01 24.98 24.20
CA PRO A 184 7.30 26.08 23.57
C PRO A 184 6.01 26.40 24.34
N THR A 185 5.81 27.68 24.67
CA THR A 185 4.61 28.21 25.32
C THR A 185 3.40 28.16 24.38
N GLN A 186 2.23 27.76 24.90
CA GLN A 186 0.94 27.76 24.20
C GLN A 186 0.60 29.15 23.65
N SER A 187 0.32 29.25 22.34
CA SER A 187 -0.32 30.43 21.76
C SER A 187 -1.84 30.33 21.96
N THR A 188 -2.43 31.31 22.64
CA THR A 188 -3.88 31.53 22.70
C THR A 188 -4.36 32.16 21.38
N GLY A 189 -4.54 31.33 20.35
CA GLY A 189 -5.18 31.73 19.10
C GLY A 189 -6.70 31.78 19.27
N ALA A 190 -7.28 32.98 19.28
CA ALA A 190 -8.71 33.20 19.31
C ALA A 190 -9.38 32.63 18.04
N ALA A 191 -10.32 31.71 18.21
CA ALA A 191 -11.21 31.29 17.14
C ALA A 191 -12.13 32.46 16.74
N SER A 192 -12.09 32.89 15.49
CA SER A 192 -13.14 33.71 14.89
C SER A 192 -13.73 32.97 13.70
N SER A 193 -14.94 32.44 13.92
CA SER A 193 -15.86 31.96 12.91
C SER A 193 -16.38 33.13 12.09
N VAL A 194 -16.28 33.06 10.75
CA VAL A 194 -17.12 33.88 9.87
C VAL A 194 -17.59 33.01 8.70
N PHE A 195 -18.80 32.46 8.84
CA PHE A 195 -19.70 32.24 7.71
C PHE A 195 -20.41 33.57 7.45
N GLY A 196 -20.40 34.07 6.21
CA GLY A 196 -21.16 35.27 5.84
C GLY A 196 -20.83 35.78 4.44
N GLU A 197 -21.84 35.77 3.57
CA GLU A 197 -21.87 36.25 2.20
C GLU A 197 -21.46 37.73 2.06
N GLY A 198 -20.76 38.11 0.99
CA GLY A 198 -20.67 39.52 0.57
C GLY A 198 -19.34 39.96 -0.06
N ARG A 199 -19.32 39.95 -1.40
CA ARG A 199 -18.70 40.92 -2.35
C ARG A 199 -17.32 41.56 -2.04
N VAL A 200 -16.42 41.30 -3.00
CA VAL A 200 -15.50 42.23 -3.71
C VAL A 200 -14.34 42.85 -2.92
N ALA A 201 -13.11 42.41 -3.23
CA ALA A 201 -12.04 43.21 -3.85
C ALA A 201 -10.76 42.35 -3.98
N GLY A 202 -10.15 42.36 -5.17
CA GLY A 202 -9.18 41.36 -5.59
C GLY A 202 -7.73 41.58 -5.14
N VAL A 203 -6.93 40.52 -5.32
CA VAL A 203 -5.51 40.57 -5.67
C VAL A 203 -5.20 39.38 -6.59
N LEU A 204 -4.42 39.66 -7.63
CA LEU A 204 -4.03 38.83 -8.76
C LEU A 204 -2.95 37.78 -8.42
N GLY A 205 -2.96 36.67 -9.18
CA GLY A 205 -1.79 35.83 -9.50
C GLY A 205 -1.72 34.49 -8.76
N ALA A 206 -1.60 33.31 -9.38
CA ALA A 206 -1.44 32.90 -10.77
C ALA A 206 -2.07 31.50 -10.93
N ALA A 207 -2.89 31.32 -11.97
CA ALA A 207 -3.43 30.03 -12.36
C ALA A 207 -2.47 29.37 -13.37
N ALA A 208 -1.89 28.24 -13.01
CA ALA A 208 -1.22 27.35 -13.95
C ALA A 208 -2.27 26.40 -14.55
N VAL A 209 -2.83 26.78 -15.69
CA VAL A 209 -3.67 25.92 -16.52
C VAL A 209 -2.74 25.16 -17.47
N VAL A 210 -2.53 23.86 -17.24
CA VAL A 210 -1.90 22.99 -18.23
C VAL A 210 -3.00 22.41 -19.11
N GLY A 211 -3.12 22.95 -20.32
CA GLY A 211 -4.04 22.50 -21.34
C GLY A 211 -3.64 21.12 -21.90
N LEU A 212 -4.58 20.20 -21.88
CA LEU A 212 -4.51 18.93 -22.61
C LEU A 212 -4.85 19.21 -24.08
N ALA A 213 -3.84 19.16 -24.95
CA ALA A 213 -4.07 19.18 -26.40
C ALA A 213 -4.45 17.76 -26.84
N MET A 214 -5.72 17.60 -27.23
CA MET A 214 -6.17 16.49 -28.07
C MET A 214 -5.49 16.58 -29.44
N LEU A 215 -4.97 15.47 -29.94
CA LEU A 215 -4.77 15.27 -31.37
C LEU A 215 -5.43 13.95 -31.77
N VAL A 216 -6.19 14.08 -32.85
CA VAL A 216 -6.98 13.10 -33.61
C VAL A 216 -6.17 11.85 -33.95
#